data_AF-A0A7S1XKS1-F1
#
_entry.id   AF-A0A7S1XKS1-F1
#
_cell.length_a   1.000
_cell.length_b   1.000
_cell.length_c   1.000
_cell.angle_alpha   90.00
_cell.angle_beta   90.00
_cell.angle_gamma   90.00
#
_symmetry.space_group_name_H-M   'P 1'
#
loop_
_entity.id
_entity.type
_entity.pdbx_description
1 polymer ?
#
loop_
_entity_poly.entity_id
_entity_poly.type
_entity_poly.pdbx_seq_one_letter_code
_entity_poly.pdbx_strand_id
1 'polypeptide(L)'
;YIYPLMRAITDNAKDLDPAYGKTQGDKLVQVGFEGSFGEHHVSPRGLLSRFICSLVCVDGIVTKCGVVRPKVVRSVHYCPATKEHTTRDYRDATAVDLGLEVNGRPLLPTPVVYPTRDPEGNLLETEFGLCDFKDHQVVTIQEMP
;
A
#
# COMPACT_ATOMS: atom_id res chain seq x y z
N TYR A 1 5.84 13.13 -4.03
CA TYR A 1 4.65 13.89 -4.44
C TYR A 1 3.39 13.04 -4.61
N ILE A 2 3.47 11.76 -4.94
CA ILE A 2 2.27 10.90 -5.06
C ILE A 2 1.51 10.78 -3.73
N TYR A 3 2.23 10.52 -2.63
CA TYR A 3 1.62 10.40 -1.30
C TYR A 3 0.78 11.62 -0.84
N PRO A 4 1.28 12.87 -0.86
CA PRO A 4 0.47 14.03 -0.47
C PRO A 4 -0.72 14.26 -1.40
N LEU A 5 -0.61 13.91 -2.70
CA LEU A 5 -1.74 13.97 -3.62
C LEU A 5 -2.85 12.98 -3.23
N MET A 6 -2.49 11.73 -2.91
CA MET A 6 -3.45 10.72 -2.43
C MET A 6 -4.15 11.19 -1.15
N ARG A 7 -3.41 11.80 -0.22
CA ARG A 7 -3.96 12.34 1.02
C ARG A 7 -4.95 13.47 0.76
N ALA A 8 -4.56 14.48 -0.03
CA ALA A 8 -5.43 15.61 -0.37
C ALA A 8 -6.72 15.17 -1.07
N ILE A 9 -6.64 14.19 -1.98
CA ILE A 9 -7.82 13.62 -2.64
C ILE A 9 -8.71 12.87 -1.64
N THR A 10 -8.11 12.11 -0.73
CA THR A 10 -8.86 11.40 0.32
C THR A 10 -9.59 12.39 1.25
N ASP A 11 -8.94 13.48 1.64
CA ASP A 11 -9.52 14.52 2.48
C ASP A 11 -10.69 15.22 1.74
N ASN A 12 -10.48 15.62 0.48
CA ASN A 12 -11.55 16.21 -0.34
C ASN A 12 -12.72 15.23 -0.57
N ALA A 13 -12.45 13.93 -0.75
CA ALA A 13 -13.49 12.93 -0.93
C ALA A 13 -14.33 12.75 0.34
N LYS A 14 -13.71 12.83 1.53
CA LYS A 14 -14.42 12.81 2.82
C LYS A 14 -15.29 14.05 3.02
N ASP A 15 -14.84 15.21 2.55
CA ASP A 15 -15.61 16.46 2.63
C ASP A 15 -16.82 16.46 1.68
N LEU A 16 -16.67 15.87 0.49
CA LEU A 16 -17.74 15.74 -0.51
C LEU A 16 -18.81 14.72 -0.10
N ASP A 17 -18.40 13.56 0.42
CA ASP A 17 -19.30 12.51 0.88
C ASP A 17 -18.85 11.94 2.24
N PRO A 18 -19.52 12.35 3.34
CA PRO A 18 -19.26 11.80 4.66
C PRO A 18 -19.58 10.29 4.79
N ALA A 19 -20.40 9.73 3.91
CA ALA A 19 -20.69 8.30 3.88
C ALA A 19 -19.47 7.51 3.37
N TYR A 20 -18.75 8.04 2.37
CA TYR A 20 -17.53 7.46 1.84
C TYR A 20 -16.45 7.29 2.92
N GLY A 21 -16.31 8.29 3.81
CA GLY A 21 -15.41 8.20 4.96
C GLY A 21 -15.74 7.05 5.93
N LYS A 22 -17.01 6.67 6.06
CA LYS A 22 -17.45 5.58 6.94
C LYS A 22 -17.22 4.20 6.31
N THR A 23 -17.40 4.06 5.00
CA THR A 23 -17.24 2.78 4.29
C THR A 23 -15.78 2.45 4.00
N GLN A 24 -14.98 3.45 3.62
CA GLN A 24 -13.57 3.26 3.28
C GLN A 24 -12.67 3.28 4.52
N GLY A 25 -13.16 3.86 5.63
CA GLY A 25 -12.42 4.01 6.88
C GLY A 25 -11.19 4.90 6.70
N ASP A 26 -10.05 4.45 7.21
CA ASP A 26 -8.77 5.18 7.15
C ASP A 26 -7.92 4.84 5.91
N LYS A 27 -8.50 4.13 4.93
CA LYS A 27 -7.78 3.73 3.71
C LYS A 27 -7.61 4.93 2.77
N LEU A 28 -6.37 5.17 2.35
CA LEU A 28 -6.06 6.18 1.35
C LEU A 28 -6.60 5.78 -0.03
N VAL A 29 -7.20 6.75 -0.71
CA VAL A 29 -7.62 6.63 -2.10
C VAL A 29 -6.38 6.51 -2.99
N GLN A 30 -6.36 5.50 -3.86
CA GLN A 30 -5.29 5.31 -4.84
C GLN A 30 -5.53 6.20 -6.07
N VAL A 31 -4.44 6.71 -6.65
CA VAL A 31 -4.48 7.61 -7.80
C VAL A 31 -3.72 6.96 -8.95
N GLY A 32 -4.37 6.87 -10.11
CA GLY A 32 -3.75 6.46 -11.37
C GLY A 32 -3.30 7.67 -12.18
N PHE A 33 -2.24 7.49 -12.97
CA PHE A 33 -1.78 8.48 -13.94
C PHE A 33 -1.95 7.91 -15.34
N GLU A 34 -2.60 8.67 -16.21
CA GLU A 34 -2.82 8.34 -17.62
C GLU A 34 -2.55 9.58 -18.47
N GLY A 35 -2.03 9.40 -19.68
CA GLY A 35 -1.77 10.48 -20.62
C GLY A 35 -0.55 10.24 -21.52
N SER A 36 -0.09 11.31 -22.17
CA SER A 36 1.12 11.28 -22.99
C SER A 36 2.36 11.56 -22.15
N PHE A 37 3.27 10.58 -22.09
CA PHE A 37 4.51 10.65 -21.30
C PHE A 37 5.74 11.11 -22.12
N GLY A 38 5.57 11.37 -23.42
CA GLY A 38 6.63 11.85 -24.31
C GLY A 38 7.87 10.96 -24.27
N GLU A 39 9.03 11.52 -23.91
CA GLU A 39 10.31 10.80 -23.82
C GLU A 39 10.33 9.70 -22.74
N HIS A 40 9.39 9.69 -21.80
CA HIS A 40 9.27 8.67 -20.76
C HIS A 40 8.41 7.48 -21.19
N HIS A 41 7.98 7.46 -22.46
CA HIS A 41 7.35 6.32 -23.10
C HIS A 41 8.43 5.39 -23.67
N VAL A 42 8.67 4.25 -23.02
CA VAL A 42 9.81 3.37 -23.30
C VAL A 42 9.40 1.91 -23.43
N SER A 43 10.15 1.12 -24.19
CA SER A 43 10.01 -0.35 -24.16
C SER A 43 10.70 -0.95 -22.93
N PRO A 44 10.41 -2.21 -22.55
CA PRO A 44 11.12 -2.90 -21.48
C PRO A 44 12.65 -2.90 -21.63
N ARG A 45 13.16 -2.87 -22.87
CA ARG A 45 14.59 -2.74 -23.16
C ARG A 45 15.12 -1.33 -22.92
N GLY A 46 14.29 -0.30 -23.16
CA GLY A 46 14.60 1.11 -22.92
C GLY A 46 14.51 1.55 -21.45
N LEU A 47 14.01 0.71 -20.55
CA LEU A 47 13.90 0.98 -19.11
C LEU A 47 15.29 0.91 -18.43
N LEU A 48 16.08 1.96 -18.63
CA LEU A 48 17.45 2.10 -18.10
C LEU A 48 17.45 2.78 -16.71
N SER A 49 18.59 2.70 -16.02
CA SER A 49 18.80 3.29 -14.68
C SER A 49 18.57 4.80 -14.59
N ARG A 50 18.61 5.52 -15.72
CA ARG A 50 18.29 6.95 -15.78
C ARG A 50 16.86 7.27 -15.32
N PHE A 51 15.95 6.29 -15.38
CA PHE A 51 14.55 6.43 -15.02
C PHE A 51 14.25 6.03 -13.56
N ILE A 52 15.28 5.74 -12.75
CA ILE A 52 15.08 5.49 -11.32
C ILE A 52 14.40 6.70 -10.66
N CYS A 53 13.38 6.45 -9.85
CA CYS A 53 12.56 7.47 -9.19
C CYS A 53 11.84 8.44 -10.15
N SER A 54 11.64 8.06 -11.41
CA SER A 54 10.83 8.80 -12.38
C SER A 54 9.56 8.03 -12.75
N LEU A 55 8.53 8.76 -13.20
CA LEU A 55 7.30 8.17 -13.71
C LEU A 55 7.47 7.85 -15.21
N VAL A 56 7.27 6.60 -15.59
CA VAL A 56 7.46 6.10 -16.96
C VAL A 56 6.25 5.32 -17.45
N CYS A 57 6.03 5.34 -18.76
CA CYS A 57 5.06 4.49 -19.43
C CYS A 57 5.81 3.38 -20.18
N VAL A 58 5.40 2.12 -19.97
CA VAL A 58 6.08 0.95 -20.53
C VAL A 58 5.11 0.10 -21.34
N ASP A 59 5.41 -0.09 -22.63
CA ASP A 59 4.61 -0.90 -23.55
C ASP A 59 5.24 -2.27 -23.82
N GLY A 60 4.44 -3.33 -23.74
CA GLY A 60 4.90 -4.68 -24.02
C GLY A 60 3.82 -5.75 -23.88
N ILE A 61 4.21 -7.01 -24.09
CA ILE A 61 3.35 -8.19 -23.99
C ILE A 61 3.53 -8.82 -22.61
N VAL A 62 2.44 -9.10 -21.91
CA VAL A 62 2.48 -9.86 -20.66
C VAL A 62 2.75 -11.33 -20.97
N THR A 63 3.89 -11.86 -20.50
CA THR A 63 4.31 -13.25 -20.76
C THR A 63 4.08 -14.18 -19.59
N LYS A 64 3.95 -13.64 -18.38
CA LYS A 64 3.65 -14.40 -17.18
C LYS A 64 2.77 -13.61 -16.22
N CYS A 65 1.70 -14.24 -15.78
CA CYS A 65 0.85 -13.74 -14.71
C CYS A 65 1.08 -14.59 -13.45
N GLY A 66 1.48 -13.94 -12.36
CA GLY A 66 1.57 -14.58 -11.05
C GLY A 66 0.19 -14.84 -10.44
N VAL A 67 0.14 -15.77 -9.49
CA VAL A 67 -1.05 -16.01 -8.67
C VAL A 67 -1.27 -14.81 -7.76
N VAL A 68 -2.53 -14.37 -7.64
CA VAL A 68 -2.93 -13.33 -6.71
C VAL A 68 -2.80 -13.86 -5.29
N ARG A 69 -2.10 -13.13 -4.43
CA ARG A 69 -1.93 -13.47 -3.01
C ARG A 69 -2.47 -12.33 -2.14
N PRO A 70 -3.29 -12.63 -1.12
CA PRO A 70 -3.71 -11.61 -0.17
C PRO A 70 -2.52 -11.18 0.68
N LYS A 71 -2.30 -9.87 0.79
CA LYS A 71 -1.24 -9.25 1.58
C LYS A 71 -1.86 -8.42 2.70
N VAL A 72 -1.45 -8.70 3.93
CA VAL A 72 -1.93 -7.97 5.12
C VAL A 72 -1.49 -6.51 5.03
N VAL A 73 -2.44 -5.59 5.22
CA VAL A 73 -2.18 -4.15 5.32
C VAL A 73 -2.36 -3.67 6.75
N ARG A 74 -3.41 -4.15 7.42
CA ARG A 74 -3.70 -3.83 8.82
C ARG A 74 -4.22 -5.07 9.54
N SER A 75 -3.69 -5.36 10.70
CA SER A 75 -4.25 -6.37 11.60
C SER A 75 -4.95 -5.74 12.79
N VAL A 76 -5.98 -6.43 13.27
CA VAL A 76 -6.72 -6.08 14.48
C VAL A 76 -6.61 -7.26 15.44
N HIS A 77 -6.23 -6.97 16.67
CA HIS A 77 -6.04 -7.96 17.72
C HIS A 77 -6.88 -7.58 18.94
N TYR A 78 -7.62 -8.53 19.48
CA TYR A 78 -8.43 -8.35 20.68
C TYR A 78 -7.72 -8.93 21.90
N CYS A 79 -7.74 -8.20 23.01
CA CYS A 79 -7.29 -8.69 24.31
C CYS A 79 -8.49 -9.07 25.17
N PRO A 80 -8.72 -10.35 25.49
CA PRO A 80 -9.86 -10.77 26.32
C PRO A 80 -9.83 -10.22 27.75
N ALA A 81 -8.64 -9.93 28.29
CA ALA A 81 -8.45 -9.43 29.65
C ALA A 81 -8.85 -7.96 29.80
N THR A 82 -8.37 -7.10 28.89
CA THR A 82 -8.64 -5.66 28.91
C THR A 82 -9.89 -5.27 28.12
N LYS A 83 -10.37 -6.17 27.25
CA LYS A 83 -11.47 -5.95 26.29
C LYS A 83 -11.17 -4.85 25.27
N GLU A 84 -9.90 -4.61 24.99
CA GLU A 84 -9.44 -3.60 24.04
C GLU A 84 -8.96 -4.22 22.74
N HIS A 85 -9.13 -3.49 21.64
CA HIS A 85 -8.59 -3.84 20.33
C HIS A 85 -7.30 -3.07 20.07
N THR A 86 -6.23 -3.79 19.77
CA THR A 86 -4.96 -3.25 19.29
C THR A 86 -4.86 -3.41 17.79
N THR A 87 -4.59 -2.31 17.08
CA THR A 87 -4.43 -2.34 15.62
C THR A 87 -2.97 -2.16 15.24
N ARG A 88 -2.54 -2.85 14.18
CA ARG A 88 -1.18 -2.72 13.65
C ARG A 88 -1.19 -2.61 12.14
N ASP A 89 -0.59 -1.53 11.65
CA ASP A 89 -0.42 -1.31 10.21
C ASP A 89 0.92 -1.86 9.73
N TYR A 90 0.88 -2.54 8.59
CA TYR A 90 2.03 -3.16 7.95
C TYR A 90 2.44 -2.37 6.71
N ARG A 91 3.70 -1.95 6.69
CA ARG A 91 4.38 -1.35 5.55
C ARG A 91 5.48 -2.28 5.08
N ASP A 92 5.64 -2.36 3.78
CA ASP A 92 6.65 -3.18 3.14
C ASP A 92 7.47 -2.35 2.16
N ALA A 93 8.52 -2.94 1.58
CA ALA A 93 9.41 -2.24 0.66
C ALA A 93 8.71 -1.70 -0.61
N THR A 94 7.51 -2.19 -0.94
CA THR A 94 6.70 -1.70 -2.08
C THR A 94 5.76 -0.54 -1.74
N ALA A 95 5.75 -0.06 -0.49
CA ALA A 95 4.84 1.00 -0.06
C ALA A 95 5.29 2.38 -0.60
N VAL A 96 4.32 3.18 -1.05
CA VAL A 96 4.56 4.51 -1.67
C VAL A 96 4.99 5.56 -0.65
N ASP A 97 4.69 5.34 0.63
CA ASP A 97 5.03 6.21 1.74
C ASP A 97 6.44 5.95 2.31
N LEU A 98 7.17 4.96 1.77
CA LEU A 98 8.49 4.60 2.25
C LEU A 98 9.48 5.75 2.05
N GLY A 99 10.25 6.06 3.09
CA GLY A 99 11.23 7.16 3.06
C GLY A 99 10.63 8.55 3.22
N LEU A 100 9.30 8.71 3.33
CA LEU A 100 8.73 9.97 3.84
C LEU A 100 9.05 10.13 5.33
N GLU A 101 9.42 11.33 5.72
CA GLU A 101 9.63 11.66 7.14
C GLU A 101 8.31 12.00 7.81
N VAL A 102 7.99 11.27 8.87
CA VAL A 102 6.87 11.56 9.76
C VAL A 102 7.44 11.71 11.17
N ASN A 103 7.19 12.85 11.81
CA ASN A 103 7.69 13.17 13.14
C ASN A 103 9.23 13.04 13.27
N GLY A 104 9.97 13.44 12.23
CA GLY A 104 11.44 13.45 12.21
C GLY A 104 12.09 12.08 12.05
N ARG A 105 11.34 11.05 11.62
CA ARG A 105 11.89 9.73 11.28
C ARG A 105 11.38 9.26 9.92
N PRO A 106 12.23 8.64 9.08
CA PRO A 106 11.78 8.06 7.83
C PRO A 106 10.87 6.86 8.12
N LEU A 107 9.80 6.74 7.36
CA LEU A 107 8.95 5.54 7.34
C LEU A 107 9.77 4.36 6.80
N LEU A 108 9.96 3.36 7.67
CA LEU A 108 10.67 2.12 7.36
C LEU A 108 9.70 0.94 7.18
N PRO A 109 10.12 -0.11 6.45
CA PRO A 109 9.36 -1.35 6.40
C PRO A 109 9.13 -1.91 7.81
N THR A 110 7.91 -2.36 8.08
CA THR A 110 7.57 -2.99 9.35
C THR A 110 7.80 -4.51 9.29
N PRO A 111 8.22 -5.15 10.40
CA PRO A 111 8.28 -6.59 10.46
C PRO A 111 6.88 -7.21 10.36
N VAL A 112 6.78 -8.35 9.67
CA VAL A 112 5.51 -9.05 9.35
C VAL A 112 4.99 -9.88 10.54
N VAL A 113 5.59 -9.75 11.72
CA VAL A 113 5.24 -10.54 12.90
C VAL A 113 3.96 -9.98 13.53
N TYR A 114 3.03 -10.87 13.84
CA TYR A 114 1.81 -10.52 14.57
C TYR A 114 2.13 -10.37 16.07
N PRO A 115 1.66 -9.30 16.73
CA PRO A 115 1.78 -9.18 18.17
C PRO A 115 0.95 -10.28 18.85
N THR A 116 1.57 -11.04 19.75
CA THR A 116 0.91 -12.11 20.51
C THR A 116 0.58 -11.69 21.93
N ARG A 117 1.19 -10.60 22.42
CA ARG A 117 0.98 -10.07 23.76
C ARG A 117 0.91 -8.56 23.73
N ASP A 118 0.10 -8.01 24.63
CA ASP A 118 0.04 -6.57 24.89
C ASP A 118 1.23 -6.11 25.77
N PRO A 119 1.38 -4.79 26.03
CA PRO A 119 2.45 -4.28 26.90
C PRO A 119 2.39 -4.78 28.35
N GLU A 120 1.22 -5.23 28.82
CA GLU A 120 0.99 -5.76 30.17
C GLU A 120 1.20 -7.29 30.24
N GLY A 121 1.46 -7.94 29.11
CA GLY A 121 1.75 -9.37 28.99
C GLY A 121 0.54 -10.26 28.76
N ASN A 122 -0.66 -9.70 28.59
CA ASN A 122 -1.88 -10.45 28.28
C ASN A 122 -1.83 -10.99 26.85
N LEU A 123 -2.53 -12.10 26.60
CA LEU A 123 -2.58 -12.72 25.28
C LEU A 123 -3.51 -11.96 24.34
N LEU A 124 -3.04 -11.80 23.10
CA LEU A 124 -3.79 -11.17 22.01
C LEU A 124 -4.32 -12.23 21.04
N GLU A 125 -5.59 -12.14 20.72
CA GLU A 125 -6.25 -12.95 19.71
C GLU A 125 -6.40 -12.14 18.42
N THR A 126 -6.07 -12.72 17.27
CA THR A 126 -6.17 -12.00 15.98
C THR A 126 -7.58 -12.13 15.42
N GLU A 127 -8.21 -10.99 15.14
CA GLU A 127 -9.56 -10.94 14.57
C GLU A 127 -9.50 -10.77 13.06
N PHE A 128 -9.34 -11.88 12.34
CA PHE A 128 -9.19 -11.87 10.89
C PHE A 128 -10.32 -11.16 10.13
N GLY A 129 -11.54 -11.14 10.67
CA GLY A 129 -12.69 -10.47 10.05
C GLY A 129 -12.61 -8.94 10.05
N LEU A 130 -11.81 -8.34 10.94
CA LEU A 130 -11.57 -6.90 11.00
C LEU A 130 -10.20 -6.49 10.42
N CYS A 131 -9.38 -7.48 10.05
CA CYS A 131 -8.11 -7.24 9.37
C CYS A 131 -8.34 -6.82 7.91
N ASP A 132 -7.45 -5.95 7.42
CA ASP A 132 -7.45 -5.53 6.03
C ASP A 132 -6.38 -6.26 5.23
N PHE A 133 -6.80 -6.78 4.09
CA PHE A 133 -5.94 -7.42 3.11
C PHE A 133 -6.05 -6.67 1.77
N LYS A 134 -4.95 -6.61 1.04
CA LYS A 134 -4.91 -6.15 -0.35
C LYS A 134 -4.47 -7.28 -1.26
N ASP A 135 -5.02 -7.31 -2.47
CA ASP A 135 -4.58 -8.25 -3.49
C ASP A 135 -3.20 -7.84 -4.01
N HIS A 136 -2.28 -8.80 -4.04
CA HIS A 136 -0.93 -8.60 -4.54
C HIS A 136 -0.65 -9.59 -5.67
N GLN A 137 -0.30 -9.06 -6.84
CA GLN A 137 0.03 -9.84 -8.02
C GLN A 137 1.34 -9.34 -8.63
N VAL A 138 2.10 -10.26 -9.22
CA VAL A 138 3.32 -9.95 -9.98
C VAL A 138 3.11 -10.40 -11.42
N VAL A 139 3.43 -9.53 -12.36
CA VAL A 139 3.38 -9.81 -13.80
C VAL A 139 4.76 -9.61 -14.42
N THR A 140 5.04 -10.33 -15.51
CA THR A 140 6.25 -10.15 -16.32
C THR A 140 5.88 -9.66 -17.70
N ILE A 141 6.50 -8.57 -18.12
CA ILE A 141 6.28 -7.92 -19.41
C ILE A 141 7.53 -8.11 -20.27
N GLN A 142 7.33 -8.49 -21.53
CA GLN A 142 8.37 -8.59 -22.55
C GLN A 142 8.12 -7.56 -23.66
N GLU A 143 9.19 -7.09 -24.29
CA GLU A 143 9.09 -6.19 -25.44
C GLU A 143 8.30 -6.84 -26.58
N MET A 144 7.56 -6.03 -27.34
CA MET A 144 6.86 -6.50 -28.54
C MET A 144 7.86 -7.06 -29.56
N PRO A 145 7.51 -8.13 -30.28
CA PRO A 145 8.37 -8.71 -31.32
C PRO A 145 8.60 -7.76 -32.50
#